data_AF-A0A2S5IXH6-F1
#
_entry.id   AF-A0A2S5IXH6-F1
#
_cell.length_a   1.000
_cell.length_b   1.000
_cell.length_c   1.000
_cell.angle_alpha   90.00
_cell.angle_beta   90.00
_cell.angle_gamma   90.00
#
_symmetry.space_group_name_H-M   'P 1'
#
loop_
_entity.id
_entity.type
_entity.pdbx_description
1 polymer ?
#
loop_
_entity_poly.entity_id
_entity_poly.type
_entity_poly.pdbx_seq_one_letter_code
_entity_poly.pdbx_strand_id
1 'polypeptide(L)'
;MSRMQHEDTLMAMEFAGLSAYETWMHYCNMGGAAGYFDFDAYLHGFVDLDAEDADVVSQAVNELIDDVLPVDQSPITRAPYSWTGCPGPAAAGRGDDGVPAHDLILYPGVPLPPGSPRDLLGEILGCGMVGRSAGGRA
;
A
#
# COMPACT_ATOMS: atom_id res chain seq x y z
N MET A 1 5.27 -3.25 22.79
CA MET A 1 5.48 -1.82 22.48
C MET A 1 5.06 -1.67 21.03
N SER A 2 3.91 -1.03 20.75
CA SER A 2 3.57 -0.69 19.37
C SER A 2 4.61 0.32 18.88
N ARG A 3 5.35 -0.02 17.82
CA ARG A 3 6.18 0.97 17.13
C ARG A 3 5.27 1.96 16.42
N MET A 4 5.65 3.23 16.45
CA MET A 4 4.89 4.29 15.80
C MET A 4 5.27 4.32 14.31
N GLN A 5 4.31 4.63 13.42
CA GLN A 5 4.50 4.59 11.96
C GLN A 5 5.76 5.33 11.48
N HIS A 6 6.04 6.49 12.07
CA HIS A 6 7.20 7.31 11.72
C HIS A 6 8.53 6.61 12.04
N GLU A 7 8.60 5.80 13.11
CA GLU A 7 9.81 5.07 13.49
C GLU A 7 10.15 3.99 12.45
N ASP A 8 9.15 3.21 12.05
CA ASP A 8 9.33 2.16 11.05
C ASP A 8 9.62 2.75 9.66
N THR A 9 9.02 3.90 9.34
CA THR A 9 9.30 4.65 8.11
C THR A 9 10.75 5.17 8.09
N LEU A 10 11.23 5.76 9.19
CA LEU A 10 12.61 6.23 9.30
C LEU A 10 13.61 5.08 9.18
N MET A 11 13.36 3.94 9.85
CA MET A 11 14.22 2.77 9.71
C MET A 11 14.27 2.23 8.28
N ALA A 12 13.15 2.26 7.55
CA ALA A 12 13.11 1.86 6.15
C ALA A 12 13.98 2.79 5.27
N MET A 13 13.90 4.10 5.51
CA MET A 13 14.75 5.08 4.83
C MET A 13 16.23 4.87 5.13
N GLU A 14 16.60 4.67 6.40
CA GLU A 14 17.98 4.45 6.82
C GLU A 14 18.57 3.17 6.19
N PHE A 15 17.78 2.10 6.13
CA PHE A 15 18.20 0.84 5.53
C PHE A 15 18.42 0.96 4.02
N ALA A 16 17.51 1.65 3.32
CA ALA A 16 17.61 1.86 1.89
C ALA A 16 18.58 2.99 1.49
N GLY A 17 19.13 3.71 2.47
CA GLY A 17 20.05 4.83 2.24
C GLY A 17 19.38 6.04 1.59
N LEU A 18 18.09 6.26 1.85
CA LEU A 18 17.32 7.37 1.30
C LEU A 18 17.65 8.69 1.99
N SER A 19 17.74 9.76 1.20
CA SER A 19 17.89 11.12 1.71
C SER A 19 16.54 11.70 2.15
N ALA A 20 16.46 12.26 3.36
CA ALA A 20 15.25 12.92 3.85
C ALA A 20 14.75 14.02 2.90
N TYR A 21 15.66 14.79 2.29
CA TYR A 21 15.28 15.84 1.35
C TYR A 21 14.72 15.28 0.03
N GLU A 22 15.32 14.21 -0.50
CA GLU A 22 14.84 13.58 -1.74
C GLU A 22 13.49 12.90 -1.53
N THR A 23 13.31 12.23 -0.39
CA THR A 23 12.02 11.66 0.01
C THR A 23 10.96 12.74 0.20
N TRP A 24 11.29 13.87 0.84
CA TRP A 24 10.36 14.99 0.96
C TRP A 24 9.95 15.56 -0.42
N MET A 25 10.89 15.72 -1.34
CA MET A 25 10.59 16.16 -2.71
C MET A 25 9.64 15.18 -3.42
N HIS A 26 9.84 13.87 -3.25
CA HIS A 26 8.95 12.85 -3.83
C HIS A 26 7.57 12.85 -3.17
N TYR A 27 7.51 12.99 -1.84
CA TYR A 27 6.28 13.20 -1.07
C TYR A 27 5.49 14.42 -1.58
N CYS A 28 6.15 15.56 -1.82
CA CYS A 28 5.50 16.74 -2.40
C CYS A 28 4.96 16.48 -3.83
N ASN A 29 5.68 15.72 -4.65
CA ASN A 29 5.22 15.35 -6.00
C ASN A 29 3.94 14.49 -5.98
N MET A 30 3.70 13.74 -4.91
CA MET A 30 2.49 12.94 -4.73
C MET A 30 1.33 13.70 -4.05
N GLY A 31 1.52 15.00 -3.76
CA GLY A 31 0.48 15.85 -3.17
C GLY A 31 0.63 16.10 -1.68
N GLY A 32 1.76 15.71 -1.08
CA GLY A 32 2.08 16.00 0.31
C GLY A 32 2.13 17.51 0.61
N ALA A 33 1.45 17.93 1.67
CA ALA A 33 1.29 19.34 2.04
C ALA A 33 2.29 19.86 3.08
N ALA A 34 2.97 18.96 3.81
CA ALA A 34 3.90 19.33 4.88
C ALA A 34 5.19 19.99 4.34
N GLY A 35 5.65 21.01 5.06
CA GLY A 35 6.96 21.62 4.80
C GLY A 35 8.10 20.68 5.18
N TYR A 36 9.30 20.91 4.63
CA TYR A 36 10.47 20.05 4.89
C TYR A 36 10.78 19.89 6.39
N PHE A 37 10.68 20.97 7.17
CA PHE A 37 10.93 20.89 8.61
C PHE A 37 9.88 20.08 9.37
N ASP A 38 8.61 20.17 8.98
CA ASP A 38 7.54 19.38 9.60
C ASP A 38 7.65 17.90 9.20
N PHE A 39 8.03 17.65 7.95
CA PHE A 39 8.34 16.31 7.44
C PHE A 39 9.52 15.67 8.20
N ASP A 40 10.63 16.39 8.33
CA ASP A 40 11.83 15.92 9.06
C ASP A 40 11.51 15.71 10.55
N ALA A 41 10.77 16.64 11.15
CA ALA A 41 10.29 16.53 12.53
C ALA A 41 9.36 15.32 12.71
N TYR A 42 8.50 15.01 11.73
CA TYR A 42 7.61 13.86 11.75
C TYR A 42 8.40 12.55 11.78
N LEU A 43 9.39 12.39 10.89
CA LEU A 43 10.25 11.20 10.85
C LEU A 43 10.93 10.94 12.20
N HIS A 44 11.36 12.01 12.86
CA HIS A 44 11.99 11.94 14.18
C HIS A 44 11.00 11.92 15.37
N GLY A 45 9.68 11.94 15.12
CA GLY A 45 8.65 11.86 16.16
C GLY A 45 8.47 13.14 16.99
N PHE A 46 8.93 14.30 16.49
CA PHE A 46 8.74 15.58 17.15
C PHE A 46 7.37 16.20 16.87
N VAL A 47 6.75 15.86 15.74
CA VAL A 47 5.40 16.26 15.36
C VAL A 47 4.62 15.07 14.81
N ASP A 48 3.30 15.12 14.91
CA ASP A 48 2.43 14.17 14.23
C ASP A 48 1.91 14.80 12.93
N LEU A 49 1.95 14.05 11.84
CA LEU A 49 1.17 14.34 10.64
C LEU A 49 -0.23 13.72 10.79
N ASP A 50 -1.18 14.22 10.01
CA ASP A 50 -2.42 13.48 9.86
C ASP A 50 -2.17 12.13 9.17
N ALA A 51 -3.12 11.21 9.31
CA ALA A 51 -2.95 9.85 8.80
C ALA A 51 -2.83 9.79 7.27
N GLU A 52 -3.44 10.74 6.55
CA GLU A 52 -3.41 10.78 5.09
C GLU A 52 -2.01 11.22 4.63
N ASP A 53 -1.48 12.32 5.17
CA ASP A 53 -0.14 12.80 4.89
C ASP A 53 0.92 11.78 5.31
N ALA A 54 0.78 11.15 6.49
CA ALA A 54 1.66 10.07 6.94
C ALA A 54 1.70 8.89 5.96
N ASP A 55 0.54 8.53 5.39
CA ASP A 55 0.44 7.46 4.40
C ASP A 55 1.07 7.84 3.06
N VAL A 56 1.01 9.12 2.67
CA VAL A 56 1.74 9.63 1.51
C VAL A 56 3.25 9.58 1.76
N VAL A 57 3.73 9.87 2.98
CA VAL A 57 5.15 9.68 3.33
C VAL A 57 5.55 8.21 3.18
N SER A 58 4.76 7.29 3.74
CA SER A 58 5.02 5.86 3.63
C SER A 58 5.01 5.39 2.17
N GLN A 59 4.09 5.88 1.35
CA GLN A 59 4.07 5.63 -0.10
C GLN A 59 5.36 6.14 -0.77
N ALA A 60 5.83 7.34 -0.40
CA ALA A 60 7.01 7.94 -1.01
C ALA A 60 8.26 7.10 -0.78
N VAL A 61 8.44 6.70 0.47
CA VAL A 61 9.53 5.83 0.90
C VAL A 61 9.45 4.49 0.18
N ASN A 62 8.26 3.91 0.09
CA ASN A 62 8.02 2.62 -0.53
C ASN A 62 8.33 2.60 -2.04
N GLU A 63 7.96 3.65 -2.77
CA GLU A 63 8.33 3.79 -4.19
C GLU A 63 9.83 3.99 -4.37
N LEU A 64 10.46 4.85 -3.56
CA LEU A 64 11.91 5.07 -3.63
C LEU A 64 12.70 3.80 -3.28
N ILE A 65 12.21 2.97 -2.36
CA ILE A 65 12.79 1.66 -2.05
C ILE A 65 12.74 0.73 -3.26
N ASP A 66 11.61 0.71 -3.98
CA ASP A 66 11.45 -0.11 -5.18
C ASP A 66 12.40 0.33 -6.31
N ASP A 67 12.78 1.61 -6.34
CA ASP A 67 13.74 2.15 -7.32
C ASP A 67 15.21 1.85 -6.96
N VAL A 68 15.57 1.86 -5.67
CA VAL A 68 16.98 1.74 -5.24
C VAL A 68 17.38 0.30 -4.86
N LEU A 69 16.47 -0.50 -4.31
CA LEU A 69 16.76 -1.86 -3.87
C LEU A 69 16.42 -2.88 -4.94
N PRO A 70 17.20 -3.96 -5.06
CA PRO A 70 16.82 -5.08 -5.91
C PRO A 70 15.55 -5.77 -5.38
N VAL A 71 14.79 -6.37 -6.30
CA VAL A 71 13.44 -6.92 -6.06
C VAL A 71 13.39 -7.97 -4.95
N ASP A 72 14.50 -8.65 -4.67
CA ASP A 72 14.62 -9.64 -3.59
C ASP A 72 14.75 -9.01 -2.18
N GLN A 73 15.14 -7.75 -2.09
CA GLN A 73 15.37 -7.03 -0.83
C GLN A 73 14.28 -6.02 -0.48
N SER A 74 13.57 -5.47 -1.48
CA SER A 74 12.43 -4.53 -1.27
C SER A 74 11.38 -5.01 -0.26
N PRO A 75 10.95 -6.30 -0.24
CA PRO A 75 9.86 -6.73 0.65
C PRO A 75 10.20 -6.74 2.15
N ILE A 76 11.49 -6.70 2.52
CA ILE A 76 11.93 -6.86 3.91
C ILE A 76 11.81 -5.55 4.70
N THR A 77 11.82 -4.40 4.01
CA THR A 77 12.06 -3.12 4.67
C THR A 77 11.14 -2.01 4.16
N ARG A 78 9.84 -2.29 3.99
CA ARG A 78 8.85 -1.29 3.59
C ARG A 78 8.36 -0.46 4.77
N ALA A 79 8.04 0.81 4.50
CA ALA A 79 7.36 1.68 5.44
C ALA A 79 5.88 1.24 5.61
N PRO A 80 5.38 1.13 6.85
CA PRO A 80 4.00 0.75 7.13
C PRO A 80 3.05 1.94 6.89
N TYR A 81 1.81 1.66 6.47
CA TYR A 81 0.73 2.65 6.44
C TYR A 81 0.00 2.67 7.78
N SER A 82 -0.68 3.77 8.08
CA SER A 82 -1.48 4.02 9.28
C SER A 82 -2.48 2.89 9.56
N TRP A 83 -3.08 2.32 8.51
CA TRP A 83 -4.04 1.22 8.61
C TRP A 83 -3.39 -0.15 8.82
N THR A 84 -2.10 -0.34 8.50
CA THR A 84 -1.43 -1.64 8.69
C THR A 84 -1.24 -2.02 10.16
N GLY A 85 -1.41 -1.06 11.08
CA GLY A 85 -1.53 -1.29 12.53
C GLY A 85 -2.95 -1.55 13.02
N CYS A 86 -3.98 -1.38 12.18
CA CYS A 86 -5.32 -1.84 12.51
C CYS A 86 -5.31 -3.37 12.48
N PRO A 87 -5.71 -4.05 13.57
CA PRO A 87 -6.04 -5.47 13.45
C PRO A 87 -7.19 -5.55 12.45
N GLY A 88 -6.89 -5.99 11.23
CA GLY A 88 -7.93 -6.36 10.29
C GLY A 88 -8.89 -7.35 10.97
N PRO A 89 -10.14 -7.48 10.50
CA PRO A 89 -11.13 -8.38 11.09
C PRO A 89 -10.72 -9.88 11.12
N ALA A 90 -9.49 -10.23 10.75
CA ALA A 90 -8.89 -11.55 10.84
C ALA A 90 -8.78 -12.14 12.27
N ALA A 91 -9.12 -11.39 13.33
CA ALA A 91 -9.23 -11.92 14.69
C ALA A 91 -10.65 -11.83 15.30
N ALA A 92 -11.65 -11.45 14.51
CA ALA A 92 -13.05 -11.40 14.95
C ALA A 92 -13.92 -12.27 14.05
N GLY A 93 -13.92 -13.57 14.34
CA GLY A 93 -15.06 -14.45 14.08
C GLY A 93 -15.41 -14.72 12.62
N ARG A 94 -14.98 -15.89 12.13
CA ARG A 94 -15.79 -16.84 11.35
C ARG A 94 -17.24 -16.38 11.07
N GLY A 95 -17.49 -15.90 9.86
CA GLY A 95 -18.81 -15.60 9.30
C GLY A 95 -18.69 -15.49 7.79
N ASP A 96 -19.51 -16.26 7.08
CA ASP A 96 -19.48 -16.54 5.65
C ASP A 96 -20.43 -15.59 4.91
N ASP A 97 -19.90 -14.68 4.08
CA ASP A 97 -20.65 -13.96 3.04
C ASP A 97 -19.77 -13.11 2.08
N GLY A 98 -19.31 -13.77 1.00
CA GLY A 98 -19.15 -13.26 -0.37
C GLY A 98 -18.45 -11.91 -0.65
N VAL A 99 -17.15 -11.95 -1.00
CA VAL A 99 -16.43 -10.85 -1.67
C VAL A 99 -16.39 -11.09 -3.19
N PRO A 100 -16.96 -10.22 -4.05
CA PRO A 100 -16.80 -10.36 -5.49
C PRO A 100 -15.40 -9.88 -5.94
N ALA A 101 -14.64 -10.83 -6.48
CA ALA A 101 -13.30 -10.68 -7.01
C ALA A 101 -13.26 -9.96 -8.38
N HIS A 102 -12.94 -8.67 -8.42
CA HIS A 102 -12.50 -8.05 -9.69
C HIS A 102 -11.49 -6.88 -9.61
N ASP A 103 -10.92 -6.52 -8.46
CA ASP A 103 -9.88 -5.47 -8.43
C ASP A 103 -8.66 -5.83 -7.56
N LEU A 104 -8.22 -7.09 -7.69
CA LEU A 104 -6.92 -7.59 -7.21
C LEU A 104 -5.89 -7.62 -8.35
N ILE A 105 -6.02 -6.75 -9.35
CA ILE A 105 -5.21 -6.80 -10.57
C ILE A 105 -4.52 -5.44 -10.69
N LEU A 106 -3.44 -5.20 -9.96
CA LEU A 106 -2.14 -5.28 -10.65
C LEU A 106 -0.93 -5.67 -9.78
N TYR A 107 -1.09 -5.96 -8.48
CA TYR A 107 -0.05 -6.63 -7.69
C TYR A 107 -0.67 -7.60 -6.67
N PRO A 108 -0.20 -8.86 -6.58
CA PRO A 108 -0.62 -9.77 -5.53
C PRO A 108 -0.04 -9.29 -4.18
N GLY A 109 -0.85 -8.62 -3.36
CA GLY A 109 -0.53 -8.37 -1.94
C GLY A 109 -0.98 -7.05 -1.30
N VAL A 110 -1.55 -6.09 -2.05
CA VAL A 110 -1.95 -4.78 -1.48
C VAL A 110 -3.45 -4.52 -1.72
N PRO A 111 -4.24 -4.15 -0.69
CA PRO A 111 -5.62 -3.69 -0.90
C PRO A 111 -5.64 -2.24 -1.39
N LEU A 112 -6.44 -1.97 -2.43
CA LEU A 112 -6.60 -0.65 -3.04
C LEU A 112 -7.29 0.38 -2.11
N PRO A 113 -6.92 1.67 -2.21
CA PRO A 113 -7.54 2.75 -1.44
C PRO A 113 -8.95 3.12 -1.95
N PRO A 114 -9.82 3.66 -1.08
CA PRO A 114 -11.14 4.17 -1.46
C PRO A 114 -11.00 5.42 -2.33
N GLY A 115 -11.50 5.36 -3.58
CA GLY A 115 -11.43 6.45 -4.56
C GLY A 115 -11.09 6.01 -5.99
N SER A 116 -10.76 4.73 -6.20
CA SER A 116 -10.42 4.20 -7.53
C SER A 116 -11.63 4.24 -8.48
N PRO A 117 -11.57 4.95 -9.62
CA PRO A 117 -12.67 4.99 -10.59
C PRO A 117 -12.76 3.64 -11.33
N ARG A 118 -13.96 3.04 -11.27
CA ARG A 118 -14.28 1.69 -11.76
C ARG A 118 -14.42 1.52 -13.27
N ASP A 119 -14.11 2.51 -14.11
CA ASP A 119 -14.47 2.45 -15.53
C ASP A 119 -13.30 2.80 -16.46
N LEU A 120 -12.57 1.77 -16.88
CA LEU A 120 -12.10 1.71 -18.27
C LEU A 120 -11.94 0.24 -18.71
N LEU A 121 -13.08 -0.32 -19.10
CA LEU A 121 -13.21 -1.53 -19.91
C LEU A 121 -12.35 -1.42 -21.17
N GLY A 122 -11.23 -2.16 -21.18
CA GLY A 122 -10.40 -2.36 -22.36
C GLY A 122 -9.98 -3.82 -22.44
N GLU A 123 -10.63 -4.54 -23.36
CA GLU A 123 -10.19 -5.83 -23.92
C GLU A 123 -10.58 -7.11 -23.15
N ILE A 124 -11.87 -7.40 -23.28
CA ILE A 124 -12.40 -8.75 -23.50
C ILE A 124 -11.60 -9.40 -24.64
N LEU A 125 -10.77 -10.39 -24.33
CA LEU A 125 -10.36 -11.54 -25.18
C LEU A 125 -9.27 -12.30 -24.41
N GLY A 126 -9.39 -13.57 -24.05
CA GLY A 126 -10.38 -14.58 -24.32
C GLY A 126 -9.75 -15.90 -23.85
N CYS A 127 -10.42 -16.60 -22.93
CA CYS A 127 -10.22 -18.01 -22.57
C CYS A 127 -11.04 -18.19 -21.30
N GLY A 128 -12.23 -18.79 -21.32
CA GLY A 128 -12.51 -20.10 -21.88
C GLY A 128 -12.42 -21.11 -20.74
N MET A 129 -13.56 -21.54 -20.17
CA MET A 129 -13.75 -22.92 -19.75
C MET A 129 -15.20 -23.22 -19.33
N VAL A 130 -15.74 -24.28 -19.94
CA VAL A 130 -16.48 -25.41 -19.34
C VAL A 130 -17.70 -25.11 -18.45
N GLY A 131 -18.86 -25.52 -18.97
CA GLY A 131 -20.02 -25.94 -18.19
C GLY A 131 -20.56 -27.27 -18.70
N ARG A 132 -20.13 -28.37 -18.06
CA ARG A 132 -20.69 -29.71 -18.21
C ARG A 132 -21.91 -29.82 -17.29
N SER A 133 -23.06 -30.27 -17.80
CA SER A 133 -23.99 -31.14 -17.04
C SER A 133 -25.10 -31.73 -17.90
N ALA A 134 -25.57 -32.87 -17.42
CA ALA A 134 -26.26 -33.95 -18.09
C ALA A 134 -27.80 -33.80 -18.16
N GLY A 135 -28.43 -34.64 -18.98
CA GLY A 135 -29.83 -35.05 -18.79
C GLY A 135 -30.60 -35.21 -20.09
N GLY A 136 -30.65 -36.43 -20.64
CA GLY A 136 -31.40 -36.75 -21.86
C GLY A 136 -32.91 -36.90 -21.66
N ARG A 137 -33.64 -37.10 -22.76
CA ARG A 137 -34.85 -37.92 -22.87
C ARG A 137 -35.01 -38.36 -24.33
N ALA A 138 -35.38 -39.62 -24.47
CA ALA A 138 -35.77 -40.28 -25.72
C ALA A 138 -37.07 -39.69 -26.30
#